data_AF-A0A9E0GLN2-F1
#
_entry.id   AF-A0A9E0GLN2-F1
#
_cell.length_a   1.000
_cell.length_b   1.000
_cell.length_c   1.000
_cell.angle_alpha   90.00
_cell.angle_beta   90.00
_cell.angle_gamma   90.00
#
_symmetry.space_group_name_H-M   'P 1'
#
loop_
_entity.id
_entity.type
_entity.pdbx_description
1 polymer ?
#
loop_
_entity_poly.entity_id
_entity_poly.type
_entity_poly.pdbx_seq_one_letter_code
_entity_poly.pdbx_strand_id
1 'polypeptide(L)'
;MSVDLRPGESQESLLKRFRKAVSESRILPIVRQKRWFTSKSEVRRIKKQKAIRKAQRGPIVKGPRVPGAAGAGNSRGGSSSGGPGGNRGGGYSGGGNSGGGYSGGGNSR
;
A
#
# COMPACT_ATOMS: atom_id res chain seq x y z
N MET A 1 -23.03 2.84 13.06
CA MET A 1 -23.36 2.34 11.71
C MET A 1 -23.90 0.93 11.88
N SER A 2 -25.19 0.73 11.61
CA SER A 2 -25.85 -0.58 11.66
C SER A 2 -26.16 -1.04 10.23
N VAL A 3 -26.14 -2.35 10.02
CA VAL A 3 -26.52 -2.96 8.73
C VAL A 3 -27.48 -4.10 9.06
N ASP A 4 -28.75 -3.87 8.76
CA ASP A 4 -29.83 -4.81 9.07
C ASP A 4 -30.13 -5.72 7.87
N LEU A 5 -30.55 -6.95 8.18
CA LEU A 5 -30.94 -7.95 7.19
C LEU A 5 -32.21 -7.51 6.47
N ARG A 6 -32.19 -7.55 5.13
CA ARG A 6 -33.38 -7.25 4.32
C ARG A 6 -34.19 -8.52 4.06
N PRO A 7 -35.53 -8.44 3.97
CA PRO A 7 -36.34 -9.60 3.60
C PRO A 7 -35.91 -10.19 2.25
N GLY A 8 -35.73 -11.50 2.19
CA GLY A 8 -35.30 -12.21 0.97
C GLY A 8 -33.83 -12.02 0.59
N GLU A 9 -33.03 -11.35 1.43
CA GLU A 9 -31.59 -11.19 1.18
C GLU A 9 -30.81 -12.43 1.61
N SER A 10 -29.82 -12.82 0.80
CA SER A 10 -28.85 -13.84 1.18
C SER A 10 -27.78 -13.32 2.15
N GLN A 11 -27.28 -14.18 3.02
CA GLN A 11 -26.26 -13.82 4.01
C GLN A 11 -24.99 -13.21 3.38
N GLU A 12 -24.60 -13.66 2.19
CA GLU A 12 -23.45 -13.09 1.47
C GLU A 12 -23.67 -11.63 1.06
N SER A 13 -24.89 -11.30 0.63
CA SER A 13 -25.24 -9.92 0.25
C SER A 13 -25.16 -8.99 1.45
N LEU A 14 -25.65 -9.44 2.61
CA LEU A 14 -25.54 -8.71 3.87
C LEU A 14 -24.08 -8.41 4.21
N LEU A 15 -23.19 -9.42 4.13
CA LEU A 15 -21.76 -9.25 4.40
C LEU A 15 -21.08 -8.29 3.41
N LYS A 16 -21.48 -8.30 2.14
CA LYS A 16 -20.98 -7.34 1.13
C LYS A 16 -21.36 -5.91 1.51
N ARG A 17 -22.63 -5.67 1.90
CA ARG A 17 -23.09 -4.35 2.35
C ARG A 17 -22.37 -3.91 3.62
N PHE A 18 -22.21 -4.80 4.59
CA PHE A 18 -21.45 -4.53 5.81
C PHE A 18 -19.99 -4.13 5.52
N ARG A 19 -19.28 -4.89 4.68
CA ARG A 19 -17.90 -4.56 4.30
C ARG A 19 -17.79 -3.21 3.60
N LYS A 20 -18.74 -2.89 2.73
CA LYS A 20 -18.81 -1.59 2.04
C LYS A 20 -19.04 -0.45 3.05
N ALA A 21 -20.03 -0.60 3.92
CA ALA A 21 -20.33 0.32 5.01
C ALA A 21 -19.10 0.61 5.90
N VAL A 22 -18.41 -0.43 6.37
CA VAL A 22 -17.18 -0.30 7.17
C VAL A 22 -16.08 0.44 6.39
N SER A 23 -15.93 0.13 5.10
CA SER A 23 -14.92 0.77 4.24
C SER A 23 -15.21 2.26 4.03
N GLU A 24 -16.48 2.63 3.81
CA GLU A 24 -16.93 4.02 3.64
C GLU A 24 -16.75 4.84 4.91
N SER A 25 -17.06 4.26 6.08
CA SER A 25 -16.87 4.93 7.38
C SER A 25 -15.40 5.24 7.71
N ARG A 26 -14.45 4.56 7.04
CA ARG A 26 -13.00 4.67 7.28
C ARG A 26 -12.58 4.46 8.75
N ILE A 27 -13.36 3.74 9.55
CA ILE A 27 -13.07 3.55 10.98
C ILE A 27 -11.76 2.78 11.22
N LEU A 28 -11.53 1.69 10.49
CA LEU A 28 -10.35 0.84 10.63
C LEU A 28 -9.01 1.59 10.39
N PRO A 29 -8.84 2.37 9.29
CA PRO A 29 -7.61 3.13 9.10
C PRO A 29 -7.43 4.24 10.14
N ILE A 30 -8.51 4.83 10.66
CA ILE A 30 -8.44 5.83 11.73
C ILE A 30 -7.91 5.19 13.02
N VAL A 31 -8.51 4.07 13.44
CA VAL A 31 -8.08 3.34 14.65
C VAL A 31 -6.64 2.86 14.50
N ARG A 32 -6.26 2.29 13.34
CA ARG A 32 -4.87 1.86 13.08
C ARG A 32 -3.87 3.01 13.17
N GLN A 33 -4.24 4.20 12.70
CA GLN A 33 -3.38 5.38 12.79
C GLN A 33 -3.25 5.89 14.23
N LYS A 34 -4.28 5.74 15.05
CA LYS A 34 -4.30 6.15 16.46
C LYS A 34 -3.76 5.10 17.43
N ARG A 35 -3.48 3.88 16.96
CA ARG A 35 -3.07 2.72 17.78
C ARG A 35 -1.83 3.01 18.63
N TRP A 36 -0.88 3.76 18.08
CA TRP A 36 0.38 4.07 18.74
C TRP A 36 0.59 5.57 18.75
N PHE A 37 1.26 6.07 19.79
CA PHE A 37 1.68 7.47 19.80
C PHE A 37 2.62 7.72 18.62
N THR A 38 2.34 8.80 17.89
CA THR A 38 3.17 9.29 16.79
C THR A 38 3.27 10.79 16.93
N SER A 39 4.50 11.32 16.89
CA SER A 39 4.72 12.76 17.06
C SER A 39 4.04 13.58 15.96
N LYS A 40 3.75 14.86 16.26
CA LYS A 40 3.08 15.77 15.31
C LYS A 40 3.89 15.94 14.01
N SER A 41 5.22 15.98 14.10
CA SER A 41 6.13 16.08 12.94
C SER A 41 6.04 14.82 12.07
N GLU A 42 6.02 13.65 12.68
CA GLU A 42 5.93 12.38 11.98
C GLU A 42 4.57 12.20 11.27
N VAL A 43 3.48 12.60 11.91
CA VAL A 43 2.15 12.63 11.27
C VAL A 43 2.15 13.55 10.04
N ARG A 44 2.78 14.74 10.12
CA ARG A 44 2.88 15.66 8.97
C ARG A 44 3.71 15.07 7.84
N ARG A 45 4.85 14.43 8.16
CA ARG A 45 5.72 13.75 7.20
C ARG A 45 4.97 12.66 6.44
N ILE A 46 4.27 11.78 7.16
CA ILE A 46 3.48 10.69 6.58
C ILE A 46 2.37 11.24 5.67
N LYS A 47 1.66 12.31 6.09
CA LYS A 47 0.61 12.95 5.27
C LYS A 47 1.17 13.53 3.98
N LYS A 48 2.30 14.26 4.03
CA LYS A 48 2.98 14.81 2.85
C LYS A 48 3.35 13.71 1.86
N GLN A 49 4.00 12.65 2.34
CA GLN A 49 4.37 11.51 1.48
C GLN A 49 3.16 10.80 0.87
N LYS A 50 2.08 10.61 1.64
CA LYS A 50 0.83 10.01 1.13
C LYS A 50 0.20 10.87 0.03
N ALA A 51 0.21 12.19 0.16
CA ALA A 51 -0.32 13.10 -0.85
C ALA A 51 0.47 13.00 -2.16
N ILE A 52 1.80 13.02 -2.09
CA ILE A 52 2.69 12.86 -3.25
C ILE A 52 2.44 11.51 -3.94
N ARG A 53 2.41 10.41 -3.18
CA ARG A 53 2.11 9.07 -3.74
C ARG A 53 0.73 9.01 -4.39
N LYS A 54 -0.28 9.68 -3.82
CA LYS A 54 -1.64 9.72 -4.40
C LYS A 54 -1.65 10.49 -5.73
N ALA A 55 -0.95 11.63 -5.80
CA ALA A 55 -0.83 12.41 -7.03
C ALA A 55 -0.09 11.63 -8.14
N GLN A 56 0.94 10.85 -7.78
CA GLN A 56 1.70 10.03 -8.72
C GLN A 56 0.95 8.79 -9.25
N ARG A 57 -0.07 8.30 -8.55
CA ARG A 57 -0.77 7.06 -8.93
C ARG A 57 -1.65 7.16 -10.18
N GLY A 58 -1.80 8.36 -10.76
CA GLY A 58 -2.62 8.58 -11.94
C GLY A 58 -4.10 8.21 -11.74
N PRO A 59 -4.98 8.57 -12.68
CA PRO A 59 -6.34 8.02 -12.70
C PRO A 59 -6.25 6.51 -12.94
N ILE A 60 -6.92 5.72 -12.09
CA ILE A 60 -7.14 4.30 -12.38
C ILE A 60 -8.07 4.26 -13.58
N VAL A 61 -7.52 4.19 -14.79
CA VAL A 61 -8.27 3.92 -16.01
C VAL A 61 -8.83 2.51 -15.84
N LYS A 62 -10.08 2.39 -15.41
CA LYS A 62 -10.84 1.15 -15.60
C LYS A 62 -11.08 1.02 -17.10
N GLY A 63 -10.08 0.50 -17.82
CA GLY A 63 -10.27 0.07 -19.19
C GLY A 63 -11.38 -0.97 -19.26
N PRO A 64 -12.06 -1.13 -20.41
CA PRO A 64 -13.07 -2.17 -20.56
C PRO A 64 -12.42 -3.52 -20.29
N ARG A 65 -12.90 -4.22 -19.28
CA ARG A 65 -12.48 -5.60 -19.00
C ARG A 65 -13.15 -6.47 -20.06
N VAL A 66 -12.47 -6.63 -21.20
CA VAL A 66 -12.95 -7.46 -22.32
C VAL A 66 -13.19 -8.90 -21.81
N PRO A 67 -14.43 -9.43 -21.90
CA PRO A 67 -14.70 -10.83 -21.61
C PRO A 67 -14.53 -11.64 -22.90
N GLY A 68 -13.46 -12.42 -23.00
CA GLY A 68 -13.29 -13.37 -24.12
C GLY A 68 -11.89 -13.37 -24.72
N ALA A 69 -10.98 -14.14 -24.12
CA ALA A 69 -9.81 -14.68 -24.79
C ALA A 69 -9.45 -16.01 -24.12
N ALA A 70 -10.29 -17.02 -24.34
CA ALA A 70 -9.86 -18.39 -24.25
C ALA A 70 -9.06 -18.71 -25.52
N GLY A 71 -7.83 -19.21 -25.36
CA GLY A 71 -7.09 -19.93 -26.39
C GLY A 71 -6.28 -19.10 -27.40
N ALA A 72 -5.02 -18.82 -27.06
CA ALA A 72 -3.92 -18.82 -28.04
C ALA A 72 -2.61 -19.02 -27.26
N GLY A 73 -2.00 -20.20 -27.43
CA GLY A 73 -0.68 -20.49 -26.89
C GLY A 73 0.34 -19.51 -27.45
N ASN A 74 1.31 -19.11 -26.63
CA ASN A 74 2.62 -18.78 -27.17
C ASN A 74 3.70 -19.15 -26.15
N SER A 75 4.41 -20.21 -26.51
CA SER A 75 5.77 -20.55 -26.11
C SER A 75 6.60 -19.31 -25.81
N ARG A 76 6.97 -19.12 -24.53
CA ARG A 76 8.19 -18.40 -24.18
C ARG A 76 9.16 -19.43 -23.66
N GLY A 77 10.02 -19.89 -24.58
CA GLY A 77 11.16 -20.74 -24.29
C GLY A 77 11.98 -20.15 -23.15
N GLY A 78 12.20 -20.97 -22.13
CA GLY A 78 13.23 -20.73 -21.14
C GLY A 78 14.59 -21.03 -21.77
N SER A 79 15.30 -19.99 -22.22
CA SER A 79 16.75 -20.08 -22.39
C SER A 79 17.38 -20.02 -21.00
N SER A 80 17.52 -21.20 -20.41
CA SER A 80 18.40 -21.46 -19.28
C SER A 80 19.85 -21.48 -19.78
N SER A 81 20.55 -20.35 -19.64
CA SER A 81 22.02 -20.31 -19.60
C SER A 81 22.43 -19.81 -18.22
N GLY A 82 23.04 -20.67 -17.40
CA GLY A 82 23.57 -20.36 -16.07
C GLY A 82 24.71 -19.32 -16.10
N GLY A 83 25.19 -18.73 -15.00
CA GLY A 83 24.94 -18.86 -13.56
C GLY A 83 25.35 -17.53 -12.88
N PRO A 84 25.97 -17.47 -11.67
CA PRO A 84 26.17 -18.48 -10.64
C PRO A 84 25.45 -18.14 -9.31
N GLY A 85 25.39 -19.12 -8.40
CA GLY A 85 24.69 -19.04 -7.11
C GLY A 85 25.30 -18.07 -6.09
N GLY A 86 24.48 -17.70 -5.11
CA GLY A 86 24.90 -16.89 -3.97
C GLY A 86 23.76 -16.58 -2.98
N ASN A 87 23.58 -17.47 -2.01
CA ASN A 87 23.16 -17.22 -0.62
C ASN A 87 21.97 -16.26 -0.33
N ARG A 88 20.75 -16.81 -0.19
CA ARG A 88 19.67 -16.16 0.57
C ARG A 88 19.82 -16.48 2.06
N GLY A 89 20.75 -15.79 2.72
CA GLY A 89 20.85 -15.73 4.19
C GLY A 89 20.42 -14.36 4.67
N GLY A 90 19.53 -14.31 5.68
CA GLY A 90 18.92 -13.09 6.19
C GLY A 90 19.89 -12.09 6.83
N GLY A 91 19.43 -10.85 6.99
CA GLY A 91 20.14 -9.81 7.70
C GLY A 91 19.39 -8.49 7.72
N TYR A 92 18.99 -8.06 8.91
CA TYR A 92 18.63 -6.70 9.25
C TYR A 92 19.90 -5.82 9.15
N SER A 93 19.89 -4.79 8.32
CA SER A 93 20.85 -3.67 8.36
C SER A 93 20.29 -2.59 7.42
N GLY A 94 19.99 -1.39 7.90
CA GLY A 94 21.02 -0.41 8.18
C GLY A 94 21.41 0.31 6.89
N GLY A 95 20.49 1.06 6.29
CA GLY A 95 20.73 1.84 5.08
C GLY A 95 20.60 3.33 5.37
N GLY A 96 21.72 3.97 5.66
CA GLY A 96 21.84 5.42 5.88
C GLY A 96 21.44 6.21 4.63
N ASN A 97 20.64 7.24 4.83
CA ASN A 97 20.39 8.24 3.79
C ASN A 97 21.38 9.38 3.95
N SER A 98 22.42 9.33 3.12
CA SER A 98 23.29 10.45 2.76
C SER A 98 22.45 11.65 2.33
N GLY A 99 22.60 12.78 3.03
CA GLY A 99 21.93 14.01 2.66
C GLY A 99 22.33 15.19 3.55
N GLY A 100 23.20 16.05 3.01
CA GLY A 100 23.26 17.48 3.31
C GLY A 100 24.04 17.87 4.56
N GLY A 101 25.32 18.24 4.37
CA GLY A 101 26.10 18.96 5.38
C GLY A 101 25.50 20.34 5.63
N TYR A 102 25.17 20.62 6.89
CA TYR A 102 24.93 21.96 7.40
C TYR A 102 26.25 22.47 7.98
N SER A 103 26.77 23.54 7.39
CA SER A 103 27.81 24.39 7.97
C SER A 103 27.16 25.33 8.99
N GLY A 104 27.70 25.41 10.21
CA GLY A 104 27.26 26.43 11.15
C GLY A 104 27.73 26.25 12.59
N GLY A 105 28.72 27.05 12.98
CA GLY A 105 28.79 27.69 14.29
C GLY A 105 29.35 26.87 15.45
N GLY A 106 30.67 26.95 15.64
CA GLY A 106 31.31 26.63 16.91
C GLY A 106 30.86 27.60 18.00
N ASN A 107 30.53 27.07 19.17
CA ASN A 107 30.32 27.87 20.38
C ASN A 107 31.29 27.38 21.45
N SER A 108 32.28 28.22 21.70
CA SER A 108 32.95 28.54 22.97
C SER A 108 32.91 27.52 24.10
N ARG A 109 34.11 27.10 24.52
CA ARG A 109 34.59 27.16 25.91
C ARG A 109 36.11 27.03 25.93
#